data_AF-A0A9D8H5S8-F1
#
_entry.id   AF-A0A9D8H5S8-F1
#
_cell.length_a   1.000
_cell.length_b   1.000
_cell.length_c   1.000
_cell.angle_alpha   90.00
_cell.angle_beta   90.00
_cell.angle_gamma   90.00
#
_symmetry.space_group_name_H-M   'P 1'
#
loop_
_entity.id
_entity.type
_entity.pdbx_description
1 polymer ?
#
loop_
_entity_poly.entity_id
_entity_poly.type
_entity_poly.pdbx_seq_one_letter_code
_entity_poly.pdbx_strand_id
1 'polypeptide(L)' 'MPKKEPTTGELRRLQRERATDEHEAIDSSITKDEAHQHERRADKAAYLAEKLAERERSEKRQEREGDPDT' A
#
# COMPACT_ATOMS: atom_id res chain seq x y z
N MET A 1 12.85 -11.23 20.93
CA MET A 1 13.35 -10.51 19.74
C MET A 1 12.31 -9.45 19.37
N PRO A 2 12.64 -8.15 19.34
CA PRO A 2 11.71 -7.14 18.83
C PRO A 2 11.46 -7.38 17.33
N LYS A 3 10.19 -7.33 16.89
CA LYS A 3 9.87 -7.39 15.46
C LYS A 3 10.34 -6.09 14.81
N LYS A 4 11.17 -6.19 13.77
CA LYS A 4 11.59 -5.02 12.98
C LYS A 4 10.35 -4.35 12.40
N GLU A 5 10.32 -3.03 12.41
CA GLU A 5 9.26 -2.28 11.73
C GLU A 5 9.30 -2.55 10.22
N PRO A 6 8.14 -2.69 9.56
CA PRO A 6 8.10 -2.95 8.13
C PRO A 6 8.60 -1.73 7.34
N THR A 7 9.33 -2.00 6.27
CA THR A 7 9.80 -0.97 5.34
C THR A 7 8.64 -0.35 4.55
N THR A 8 8.84 0.87 4.03
CA THR A 8 7.88 1.51 3.10
C THR A 8 7.53 0.61 1.91
N GLY A 9 8.50 -0.14 1.38
CA GLY A 9 8.30 -1.09 0.28
C GLY A 9 7.42 -2.28 0.66
N GLU A 10 7.61 -2.85 1.85
CA GLU A 10 6.76 -3.94 2.36
C GLU A 10 5.33 -3.46 2.62
N LEU A 11 5.17 -2.27 3.22
CA LEU A 11 3.86 -1.66 3.40
C LEU A 11 3.15 -1.43 2.05
N ARG A 12 3.87 -0.98 1.02
CA ARG A 12 3.29 -0.80 -0.32
C ARG A 12 2.78 -2.14 -0.88
N ARG A 13 3.56 -3.21 -0.73
CA ARG A 13 3.18 -4.55 -1.20
C ARG A 13 1.90 -5.01 -0.51
N LEU A 14 1.83 -4.86 0.82
CA LEU A 14 0.64 -5.21 1.60
C LEU A 14 -0.61 -4.43 1.17
N GLN A 15 -0.49 -3.15 0.82
CA GLN A 15 -1.65 -2.38 0.33
C GLN A 15 -2.10 -2.83 -1.07
N ARG A 16 -1.19 -3.29 -1.93
CA ARG A 16 -1.57 -3.88 -3.24
C ARG A 16 -2.27 -5.22 -3.09
N GLU A 17 -1.77 -6.08 -2.19
CA GLU A 17 -2.42 -7.34 -1.83
C GLU A 17 -3.84 -7.07 -1.33
N ARG A 18 -3.99 -6.15 -0.37
CA ARG A 18 -5.32 -5.75 0.14
C ARG A 18 -6.25 -5.20 -0.95
N ALA A 19 -5.75 -4.35 -1.85
CA ALA A 19 -6.59 -3.85 -2.94
C ALA A 19 -7.11 -4.99 -3.82
N THR A 20 -6.27 -6.00 -4.07
CA THR A 20 -6.65 -7.20 -4.82
C THR A 20 -7.70 -8.02 -4.08
N ASP A 21 -7.46 -8.31 -2.79
CA ASP A 21 -8.39 -9.07 -1.95
C ASP A 21 -9.77 -8.38 -1.85
N GLU A 22 -9.78 -7.05 -1.69
CA GLU A 22 -11.01 -6.27 -1.63
C GLU A 22 -11.72 -6.27 -2.99
N HIS A 23 -11.00 -6.25 -4.11
CA HIS A 23 -11.60 -6.40 -5.44
C HIS A 23 -12.24 -7.78 -5.63
N GLU A 24 -11.57 -8.85 -5.23
CA GLU A 24 -12.13 -10.21 -5.27
C GLU A 24 -13.38 -10.34 -4.37
N ALA A 25 -13.39 -9.63 -3.23
CA ALA A 25 -14.51 -9.64 -2.30
C ALA A 25 -15.77 -8.97 -2.88
N ILE A 26 -15.65 -7.98 -3.77
CA ILE A 26 -16.79 -7.33 -4.47
C ILE A 26 -17.62 -8.39 -5.21
N ASP A 27 -16.96 -9.25 -5.99
CA ASP A 27 -17.64 -10.26 -6.81
C ASP A 27 -18.32 -11.34 -5.95
N SER A 28 -17.79 -11.58 -4.74
CA SER A 28 -18.36 -12.54 -3.78
C SER A 28 -19.41 -11.95 -2.82
N SER A 29 -19.63 -10.63 -2.88
CA SER A 29 -20.50 -9.92 -1.93
C SER A 29 -21.96 -10.34 -2.09
N ILE A 30 -22.63 -10.59 -0.97
CA ILE A 30 -24.05 -11.00 -0.97
C ILE A 30 -24.96 -9.79 -1.17
N THR A 31 -24.54 -8.63 -0.67
CA THR A 31 -25.32 -7.40 -0.71
C THR A 31 -24.61 -6.28 -1.45
N LYS A 32 -25.39 -5.35 -2.00
CA LYS A 32 -24.84 -4.15 -2.65
C LYS A 32 -24.06 -3.25 -1.68
N ASP A 33 -24.51 -3.17 -0.43
CA ASP A 33 -23.84 -2.35 0.59
C ASP A 33 -22.49 -2.94 1.00
N GLU A 34 -22.37 -4.26 1.01
CA GLU A 34 -21.11 -4.98 1.20
C GLU A 34 -20.16 -4.74 0.03
N ALA A 35 -20.63 -4.92 -1.21
CA ALA A 35 -19.86 -4.62 -2.43
C ALA A 35 -19.33 -3.18 -2.43
N HIS A 36 -20.18 -2.19 -2.14
CA HIS A 36 -19.77 -0.78 -2.04
C HIS A 36 -18.75 -0.52 -0.93
N GLN A 37 -18.76 -1.29 0.16
CA GLN A 37 -17.74 -1.16 1.20
C GLN A 37 -16.39 -1.70 0.70
N HIS A 38 -16.40 -2.84 0.03
CA HIS A 38 -15.20 -3.43 -0.58
C HIS A 38 -14.60 -2.51 -1.64
N GLU A 39 -15.42 -1.91 -2.51
CA GLU A 39 -14.99 -0.87 -3.47
C GLU A 39 -14.23 0.27 -2.78
N ARG A 40 -14.83 0.87 -1.75
CA ARG A 40 -14.17 1.98 -1.01
C ARG A 40 -12.88 1.54 -0.31
N ARG A 41 -12.80 0.29 0.15
CA ARG A 41 -11.58 -0.25 0.77
C ARG A 41 -10.49 -0.51 -0.27
N ALA A 42 -10.85 -1.05 -1.43
CA ALA A 42 -9.95 -1.24 -2.57
C ALA A 42 -9.36 0.10 -3.03
N ASP A 43 -10.20 1.11 -3.24
CA ASP A 43 -9.78 2.47 -3.61
C ASP A 43 -8.81 3.06 -2.59
N LYS A 44 -9.14 2.93 -1.30
CA LYS A 44 -8.28 3.41 -0.22
C LYS A 44 -6.93 2.69 -0.19
N ALA A 45 -6.92 1.37 -0.36
CA ALA A 45 -5.70 0.58 -0.38
C ALA A 45 -4.82 0.95 -1.59
N ALA A 46 -5.42 1.12 -2.77
CA ALA A 46 -4.73 1.59 -3.97
C ALA A 46 -4.09 2.98 -3.77
N TYR A 47 -4.84 3.92 -3.21
CA TYR A 47 -4.33 5.27 -2.88
C TYR A 47 -3.15 5.21 -1.91
N LEU A 48 -3.25 4.40 -0.85
CA LEU A 48 -2.15 4.24 0.11
C LEU A 48 -0.91 3.60 -0.54
N ALA A 49 -1.09 2.63 -1.44
CA ALA A 49 0.02 2.05 -2.19
C ALA A 49 0.74 3.09 -3.07
N GLU A 50 0.00 4.02 -3.68
CA GLU A 50 0.57 5.13 -4.44
C GLU A 50 1.40 6.07 -3.55
N LYS A 51 0.86 6.47 -2.40
CA LYS A 51 1.57 7.34 -1.44
C LYS A 51 2.81 6.69 -0.86
N LEU A 52 2.77 5.39 -0.61
CA LEU A 52 3.96 4.63 -0.19
C LEU A 52 4.99 4.55 -1.32
N ALA A 53 4.57 4.46 -2.58
CA ALA A 53 5.50 4.52 -3.72
C ALA A 53 6.15 5.91 -3.88
N GLU A 54 5.40 6.99 -3.68
CA GLU A 54 5.94 8.35 -3.63
C GLU A 54 6.99 8.48 -2.52
N ARG A 55 6.65 8.00 -1.31
CA ARG A 55 7.56 8.02 -0.16
C ARG A 55 8.83 7.21 -0.41
N GLU A 56 8.71 5.99 -0.93
CA GLU A 56 9.88 5.14 -1.25
C GLU A 56 10.82 5.83 -2.27
N ARG A 57 10.27 6.54 -3.26
CA ARG A 57 11.08 7.32 -4.21
C ARG A 57 11.82 8.46 -3.52
N SER A 58 11.14 9.17 -2.62
CA SER A 58 11.74 10.26 -1.84
C SER A 58 12.83 9.76 -0.89
N GLU A 59 12.61 8.64 -0.20
CA GLU A 59 13.59 7.98 0.67
C GLU A 59 14.85 7.60 -0.14
N LYS A 60 14.68 6.93 -1.29
CA LYS A 60 15.80 6.58 -2.18
C LYS A 60 16.55 7.80 -2.72
N ARG A 61 15.85 8.91 -2.96
CA ARG A 61 16.49 10.15 -3.42
C ARG A 61 17.31 10.78 -2.29
N GLN A 62 16.78 10.81 -1.07
CA GLN A 62 17.50 11.30 0.10
C GLN A 62 18.73 10.45 0.41
N GLU A 63 18.64 9.13 0.29
CA GLU A 63 19.80 8.23 0.43
C GLU A 63 20.90 8.54 -0.59
N ARG A 64 20.54 8.88 -1.83
CA ARG A 64 21.49 9.22 -2.90
C ARG A 64 22.06 10.64 -2.79
N GLU A 65 21.28 11.60 -2.30
CA GLU A 65 21.68 13.00 -2.16
C GLU A 65 22.35 13.30 -0.80
N GLY A 66 22.12 12.45 0.20
CA GLY A 66 22.70 12.53 1.53
C GLY A 66 24.09 11.88 1.66
N ASP A 67 24.65 11.37 0.57
CA ASP A 67 26.01 10.83 0.49
C ASP A 67 26.91 11.76 -0.34
N PRO A 68 27.41 12.88 0.23
CA PRO A 68 28.31 13.80 -0.46
C PRO A 68 29.80 13.39 -0.38
N ASP A 69 30.15 12.21 0.16
CA ASP A 69 31.55 11.84 0.44
C ASP A 69 31.85 10.32 0.36
N THR A 70 31.48 9.70 -0.77
CA THR A 70 32.20 8.51 -1.30
C THR A 70 32.70 8.74 -2.72
#